data_AF-A0A0X3BR83-F1
#
_entry.id   AF-A0A0X3BR83-F1
#
_cell.length_a   1.000
_cell.length_b   1.000
_cell.length_c   1.000
_cell.angle_alpha   90.00
_cell.angle_beta   90.00
_cell.angle_gamma   90.00
#
_symmetry.space_group_name_H-M   'P 1'
#
loop_
_entity.id
_entity.type
_entity.pdbx_description
1 polymer ?
#
loop_
_entity_poly.entity_id
_entity_poly.type
_entity_poly.pdbx_seq_one_letter_code
_entity_poly.pdbx_strand_id
1 'polypeptide(L)'
;MPREKPCWPHLRREACVRPVRFDTNTSTKAGTYTFEVIDWADASRSASLPVSVEQGAVTIAAAGTGVYSAGEEIILSGTNTDGATTYLFVTGPGLAANGVRLDDVAIPGVTKDAGTFTRVEVELGDTWEYRWDTGTCGLPPGGGTYTIYAVATPNVRDDLADAVYGTASVTLRGEPGPTAGFTANTTAGPAPLTVRFTDASTGEITARSWSFGDGNTSSERNPVHTYRAPGNYTVNLTVSTGSSSDTLSQPGYITVTVKGDFGGDGEVDIGDVSRVAYMVVGKTAVDPAADFNGNGAVDIGDAAKIAYYFVEKIEAL
;
A
#
# COMPACT_ATOMS: atom_id res chain seq x y z
N MET A 1 -7.72 74.13 25.65
CA MET A 1 -7.36 74.91 24.44
C MET A 1 -5.85 74.91 24.28
N PRO A 2 -5.32 74.39 23.17
CA PRO A 2 -4.14 74.97 22.55
C PRO A 2 -4.42 75.32 21.08
N ARG A 3 -4.50 76.64 20.88
CA ARG A 3 -4.09 77.47 19.73
C ARG A 3 -3.94 76.80 18.36
N GLU A 4 -4.92 77.07 17.50
CA GLU A 4 -4.74 77.09 16.05
C GLU A 4 -3.67 78.12 15.68
N LYS A 5 -2.69 77.73 14.86
CA LYS A 5 -1.86 78.66 14.11
C LYS A 5 -2.45 78.82 12.69
N PRO A 6 -2.44 80.04 12.11
CA PRO A 6 -3.14 80.32 10.87
C PRO A 6 -2.35 79.81 9.66
N CYS A 7 -3.10 79.49 8.60
CA CYS A 7 -2.58 79.18 7.27
C CYS A 7 -1.58 80.23 6.77
N TRP A 8 -0.50 79.78 6.11
CA TRP A 8 0.46 80.65 5.44
C TRP A 8 -0.22 81.45 4.29
N PRO A 9 0.14 82.72 4.01
CA PRO A 9 -0.69 83.61 3.21
C PRO A 9 -0.52 83.51 1.68
N HIS A 10 0.19 82.51 1.15
CA HIS A 10 0.56 82.50 -0.26
C HIS A 10 0.32 81.18 -0.99
N LEU A 11 -0.88 80.61 -0.87
CA LEU A 11 -1.42 79.66 -1.85
C LEU A 11 -2.93 79.91 -1.98
N ARG A 12 -3.38 80.28 -3.18
CA ARG A 12 -4.79 80.54 -3.49
C ARG A 12 -5.55 79.21 -3.58
N ARG A 13 -6.66 79.11 -2.85
CA ARG A 13 -7.83 78.24 -3.07
C ARG A 13 -7.53 76.85 -3.63
N GLU A 14 -7.04 75.95 -2.80
CA GLU A 14 -7.33 74.52 -2.96
C GLU A 14 -7.86 73.98 -1.63
N ALA A 15 -8.87 73.11 -1.76
CA ALA A 15 -9.82 72.72 -0.74
C ALA A 15 -9.15 72.23 0.56
N CYS A 16 -9.64 72.73 1.69
CA CYS A 16 -9.34 72.17 3.00
C CYS A 16 -10.12 70.85 3.13
N VAL A 17 -9.52 69.72 2.74
CA VAL A 17 -10.12 68.39 2.93
C VAL A 17 -9.87 67.93 4.37
N ARG A 18 -10.93 67.66 5.13
CA ARG A 18 -10.89 67.00 6.44
C ARG A 18 -11.69 65.68 6.37
N PRO A 19 -11.41 64.72 7.27
CA PRO A 19 -11.40 63.29 6.93
C PRO A 19 -12.78 62.71 6.64
N VAL A 20 -12.79 61.86 5.61
CA VAL A 20 -13.88 60.99 5.18
C VAL A 20 -14.43 60.21 6.38
N ARG A 21 -15.75 60.27 6.62
CA ARG A 21 -16.43 59.34 7.52
C ARG A 21 -16.49 57.98 6.84
N PHE A 22 -15.93 56.97 7.48
CA PHE A 22 -16.03 55.57 7.07
C PHE A 22 -17.40 55.05 7.47
N ASP A 23 -18.23 54.65 6.49
CA ASP A 23 -19.37 53.78 6.77
C ASP A 23 -18.84 52.34 6.77
N THR A 24 -18.99 51.67 7.90
CA THR A 24 -18.40 50.35 8.17
C THR A 24 -19.18 49.27 7.44
N ASN A 25 -18.92 49.08 6.15
CA ASN A 25 -19.30 47.85 5.45
C ASN A 25 -18.05 46.94 5.39
N THR A 26 -17.91 46.08 6.40
CA THR A 26 -16.75 45.24 6.72
C THR A 26 -16.62 44.00 5.82
N SER A 27 -16.69 44.17 4.50
CA SER A 27 -16.42 43.07 3.56
C SER A 27 -14.96 43.13 3.11
N THR A 28 -14.14 42.18 3.57
CA THR A 28 -12.77 41.94 3.08
C THR A 28 -12.74 41.14 1.77
N LYS A 29 -13.90 40.87 1.18
CA LYS A 29 -14.02 40.08 -0.05
C LYS A 29 -13.39 40.83 -1.23
N ALA A 30 -12.71 40.06 -2.08
CA ALA A 30 -12.23 40.52 -3.38
C ALA A 30 -13.37 41.19 -4.16
N GLY A 31 -13.08 42.36 -4.72
CA GLY A 31 -14.08 43.10 -5.48
C GLY A 31 -13.70 44.55 -5.73
N THR A 32 -14.42 45.16 -6.67
CA THR A 32 -14.32 46.60 -6.93
C THR A 32 -15.42 47.31 -6.17
N TYR A 33 -15.01 48.12 -5.21
CA TYR A 33 -15.89 48.95 -4.41
C TYR A 33 -15.86 50.37 -4.97
N THR A 34 -17.02 50.98 -5.11
CA THR A 34 -17.12 52.36 -5.59
C THR A 34 -17.40 53.26 -4.41
N PHE A 35 -16.48 54.17 -4.12
CA PHE A 35 -16.64 55.17 -3.08
C PHE A 35 -17.13 56.48 -3.69
N GLU A 36 -18.22 57.03 -3.18
CA GLU A 36 -18.68 58.35 -3.60
C GLU A 36 -18.06 59.42 -2.68
N VAL A 37 -17.28 60.32 -3.28
CA VAL A 37 -16.69 61.49 -2.62
C VAL A 37 -17.57 62.68 -2.94
N ILE A 38 -18.21 63.26 -1.92
CA ILE A 38 -19.13 64.40 -2.07
C ILE A 38 -18.47 65.67 -1.56
N ASP A 39 -18.57 66.77 -2.31
CA ASP A 39 -18.13 68.09 -1.86
C ASP A 39 -19.02 68.58 -0.70
N TRP A 40 -18.39 68.94 0.40
CA TRP A 40 -19.07 69.40 1.61
C TRP A 40 -19.91 70.67 1.39
N ALA A 41 -19.47 71.57 0.50
CA ALA A 41 -20.14 72.84 0.26
C ALA A 41 -21.31 72.74 -0.74
N ASP A 42 -21.36 71.67 -1.52
CA ASP A 42 -22.34 71.47 -2.58
C ASP A 42 -22.52 69.98 -2.86
N ALA A 43 -23.56 69.38 -2.28
CA ALA A 43 -23.85 67.96 -2.41
C ALA A 43 -24.18 67.51 -3.85
N SER A 44 -24.39 68.44 -4.78
CA SER A 44 -24.54 68.14 -6.21
C SER A 44 -23.21 67.86 -6.93
N ARG A 45 -22.08 68.13 -6.26
CA ARG A 45 -20.72 67.83 -6.73
C ARG A 45 -20.21 66.58 -6.04
N SER A 46 -20.38 65.44 -6.69
CA SER A 46 -19.78 64.18 -6.27
C SER A 46 -18.86 63.59 -7.34
N ALA A 47 -17.94 62.75 -6.90
CA ALA A 47 -17.06 61.96 -7.76
C ALA A 47 -16.99 60.52 -7.23
N SER A 48 -17.13 59.55 -8.13
CA SER A 48 -17.02 58.14 -7.80
C SER A 48 -15.58 57.67 -8.00
N LEU A 49 -14.97 57.12 -6.95
CA LEU A 49 -13.63 56.52 -6.99
C LEU A 49 -13.74 55.00 -6.86
N PRO A 50 -13.42 54.23 -7.91
CA PRO A 50 -13.30 52.78 -7.78
C PRO A 50 -12.03 52.43 -7.01
N VAL A 51 -12.16 51.53 -6.03
CA VAL A 51 -11.05 50.92 -5.29
C VAL A 51 -11.21 49.41 -5.42
N SER A 52 -10.19 48.75 -5.94
CA SER A 52 -10.15 47.30 -6.06
C SER A 52 -9.41 46.70 -4.88
N VAL A 53 -10.05 45.75 -4.20
CA VAL A 53 -9.39 44.88 -3.22
C VAL A 53 -9.05 43.58 -3.95
N GLU A 54 -7.76 43.28 -4.08
CA GLU A 54 -7.29 42.02 -4.66
C GLU A 54 -7.70 40.84 -3.77
N GLN A 55 -8.03 39.70 -4.38
CA GLN A 55 -8.36 38.48 -3.66
C GLN A 55 -7.13 38.01 -2.87
N GLY A 56 -7.31 37.68 -1.59
CA GLY A 56 -6.25 37.04 -0.82
C GLY A 56 -5.81 35.73 -1.49
N ALA A 57 -4.58 35.29 -1.24
CA ALA A 57 -4.03 34.05 -1.76
C ALA A 57 -3.76 33.08 -0.62
N VAL A 58 -4.11 31.82 -0.84
CA VAL A 58 -3.69 30.69 0.01
C VAL A 58 -2.80 29.78 -0.81
N THR A 59 -1.62 29.49 -0.31
CA THR A 59 -0.69 28.52 -0.92
C THR A 59 -0.44 27.38 0.04
N ILE A 60 -0.03 26.23 -0.49
CA ILE A 60 0.39 25.05 0.26
C ILE A 60 1.42 24.28 -0.56
N ALA A 61 2.44 23.77 0.12
CA ALA A 61 3.42 22.85 -0.41
C ALA A 61 3.74 21.78 0.63
N ALA A 62 4.01 20.56 0.17
CA ALA A 62 4.60 19.51 0.99
C ALA A 62 6.12 19.52 0.80
N ALA A 63 6.88 19.49 1.89
CA ALA A 63 8.34 19.55 1.85
C ALA A 63 8.93 18.29 1.22
N GLY A 64 9.79 18.43 0.21
CA GLY A 64 10.46 17.31 -0.46
C GLY A 64 9.88 17.02 -1.85
N THR A 65 9.83 15.75 -2.24
CA THR A 65 9.48 15.32 -3.61
C THR A 65 7.99 15.03 -3.80
N GLY A 66 7.19 15.12 -2.74
CA GLY A 66 5.78 14.73 -2.75
C GLY A 66 5.55 13.22 -2.64
N VAL A 67 6.60 12.40 -2.48
CA VAL A 67 6.50 10.94 -2.33
C VAL A 67 7.16 10.51 -1.01
N TYR A 68 6.39 9.86 -0.14
CA TYR A 68 6.79 9.52 1.23
C TYR A 68 6.49 8.06 1.55
N SER A 69 7.12 7.53 2.59
CA SER A 69 6.74 6.23 3.14
C SER A 69 5.57 6.38 4.12
N ALA A 70 4.76 5.34 4.28
CA ALA A 70 3.72 5.34 5.30
C ALA A 70 4.35 5.47 6.70
N GLY A 71 3.80 6.33 7.55
CA GLY A 71 4.35 6.59 8.89
C GLY A 71 5.44 7.67 8.95
N GLU A 72 5.81 8.26 7.82
CA GLU A 72 6.72 9.42 7.80
C GLU A 72 5.98 10.70 8.23
N GLU A 73 6.67 11.57 8.97
CA GLU A 73 6.18 12.92 9.28
C GLU A 73 6.36 13.81 8.03
N ILE A 74 5.26 14.41 7.57
CA ILE A 74 5.26 15.29 6.40
C ILE A 74 5.10 16.73 6.86
N ILE A 75 6.03 17.61 6.45
CA ILE A 75 5.92 19.05 6.71
C ILE A 75 5.14 19.71 5.58
N LEU A 76 4.02 20.32 5.92
CA LEU A 76 3.23 21.18 5.04
C LEU A 76 3.51 22.63 5.40
N SER A 77 3.67 23.49 4.40
CA SER A 77 3.88 24.92 4.60
C SER A 77 3.22 25.73 3.52
N GLY A 78 2.85 26.97 3.81
CA GLY A 78 2.22 27.85 2.83
C GLY A 78 2.05 29.26 3.32
N THR A 79 1.23 30.01 2.58
CA THR A 79 0.81 31.37 2.93
C THR A 79 -0.70 31.48 2.99
N ASN A 80 -1.20 32.47 3.73
CA ASN A 80 -2.61 32.88 3.73
C ASN A 80 -2.69 34.38 3.98
N THR A 81 -3.01 35.13 2.93
CA THR A 81 -3.12 36.60 3.01
C THR A 81 -4.55 37.08 3.24
N ASP A 82 -5.52 36.17 3.40
CA ASP A 82 -6.95 36.47 3.54
C ASP A 82 -7.42 36.41 5.00
N GLY A 83 -6.66 35.78 5.89
CA GLY A 83 -6.99 35.68 7.31
C GLY A 83 -5.88 35.13 8.19
N ALA A 84 -6.09 35.21 9.51
CA ALA A 84 -5.12 34.77 10.52
C ALA A 84 -5.10 33.25 10.75
N THR A 85 -6.01 32.49 10.13
CA THR A 85 -6.12 31.04 10.30
C THR A 85 -6.32 30.38 8.93
N THR A 86 -5.60 29.29 8.67
CA THR A 86 -5.77 28.41 7.52
C THR A 86 -6.43 27.12 7.97
N TYR A 87 -7.42 26.64 7.20
CA TYR A 87 -8.14 25.41 7.48
C TYR A 87 -7.67 24.31 6.50
N LEU A 88 -7.22 23.18 7.04
CA LEU A 88 -6.71 22.05 6.27
C LEU A 88 -7.67 20.88 6.29
N PHE A 89 -7.82 20.23 5.13
CA PHE A 89 -8.45 18.92 5.00
C PHE A 89 -7.80 18.10 3.88
N VAL A 90 -7.98 16.78 3.93
CA VAL A 90 -7.37 15.84 2.98
C VAL A 90 -8.41 14.95 2.33
N THR A 91 -8.23 14.67 1.04
CA THR A 91 -9.02 13.70 0.28
C THR A 91 -8.10 12.67 -0.37
N GLY A 92 -8.61 11.48 -0.64
CA GLY A 92 -7.82 10.42 -1.25
C GLY A 92 -8.48 9.04 -1.14
N PRO A 93 -7.77 7.98 -1.57
CA PRO A 93 -8.28 6.61 -1.50
C PRO A 93 -8.72 6.23 -0.08
N GLY A 94 -9.92 5.66 0.03
CA GLY A 94 -10.49 5.18 1.30
C GLY A 94 -10.93 6.27 2.29
N LEU A 95 -10.85 7.55 1.93
CA LEU A 95 -11.33 8.67 2.74
C LEU A 95 -12.73 9.13 2.30
N ALA A 96 -13.42 9.89 3.16
CA ALA A 96 -14.71 10.49 2.83
C ALA A 96 -14.59 11.44 1.62
N ALA A 97 -15.63 11.46 0.76
CA ALA A 97 -15.62 12.24 -0.49
C ALA A 97 -15.39 13.74 -0.28
N ASN A 98 -16.00 14.30 0.78
CA ASN A 98 -15.86 15.70 1.16
C ASN A 98 -14.51 16.03 1.82
N GLY A 99 -13.69 15.01 2.10
CA GLY A 99 -12.43 15.13 2.80
C GLY A 99 -12.57 15.00 4.31
N VAL A 100 -11.45 14.76 4.99
CA VAL A 100 -11.36 14.58 6.44
C VAL A 100 -10.25 15.47 7.01
N ARG A 101 -10.19 15.58 8.33
CA ARG A 101 -9.12 16.32 9.02
C ARG A 101 -7.79 15.56 8.91
N LEU A 102 -6.67 16.29 8.95
CA LEU A 102 -5.33 15.69 8.89
C LEU A 102 -4.90 15.09 10.24
N ASP A 103 -5.35 15.69 11.34
CA ASP A 103 -5.04 15.26 12.71
C ASP A 103 -5.93 14.12 13.22
N ASP A 104 -7.09 13.91 12.59
CA ASP A 104 -8.01 12.80 12.91
C ASP A 104 -8.85 12.44 11.68
N VAL A 105 -8.42 11.41 10.92
CA VAL A 105 -9.11 10.98 9.70
C VAL A 105 -10.35 10.13 9.99
N ALA A 106 -10.59 9.75 11.25
CA ALA A 106 -11.73 8.92 11.66
C ALA A 106 -13.03 9.73 11.80
N ILE A 107 -12.93 11.06 11.83
CA ILE A 107 -14.09 11.96 11.88
C ILE A 107 -14.77 11.98 10.49
N PRO A 108 -16.11 11.78 10.40
CA PRO A 108 -16.83 11.86 9.14
C PRO A 108 -16.66 13.26 8.52
N GLY A 109 -16.59 13.30 7.19
CA GLY A 109 -15.91 14.36 6.46
C GLY A 109 -16.28 15.82 6.77
N VAL A 110 -15.41 16.72 6.32
CA VAL A 110 -15.49 18.14 6.64
C VAL A 110 -16.79 18.77 6.16
N THR A 111 -17.27 19.75 6.92
CA THR A 111 -18.48 20.53 6.65
C THR A 111 -18.10 22.01 6.50
N LYS A 112 -19.07 22.94 6.44
CA LYS A 112 -18.77 24.39 6.50
C LYS A 112 -18.52 24.90 7.92
N ASP A 113 -18.50 24.02 8.92
CA ASP A 113 -18.12 24.36 10.29
C ASP A 113 -16.60 24.29 10.47
N ALA A 114 -16.00 25.38 10.97
CA ALA A 114 -14.58 25.48 11.31
C ALA A 114 -14.07 24.34 12.21
N GLY A 115 -14.92 23.81 13.10
CA GLY A 115 -14.56 22.70 14.00
C GLY A 115 -14.28 21.37 13.28
N THR A 116 -14.67 21.26 12.01
CA THR A 116 -14.46 20.06 11.20
C THR A 116 -13.16 20.07 10.38
N PHE A 117 -12.28 21.05 10.57
CA PHE A 117 -10.99 21.16 9.89
C PHE A 117 -9.82 21.08 10.87
N THR A 118 -8.64 20.74 10.37
CA THR A 118 -7.38 20.99 11.08
C THR A 118 -7.06 22.49 10.95
N ARG A 119 -6.87 23.19 12.07
CA ARG A 119 -6.66 24.64 12.10
C ARG A 119 -5.18 24.95 12.28
N VAL A 120 -4.65 25.84 11.44
CA VAL A 120 -3.27 26.32 11.52
C VAL A 120 -3.30 27.83 11.60
N GLU A 121 -2.75 28.39 12.67
CA GLU A 121 -2.64 29.84 12.82
C GLU A 121 -1.51 30.37 11.93
N VAL A 122 -1.74 31.53 11.34
CA VAL A 122 -0.83 32.20 10.42
C VAL A 122 0.09 33.12 11.22
N GLU A 123 1.39 32.95 11.03
CA GLU A 123 2.43 33.72 11.71
C GLU A 123 2.72 35.05 11.00
N LEU A 124 3.62 35.85 11.57
CA LEU A 124 4.05 37.13 10.99
C LEU A 124 4.61 36.93 9.57
N GLY A 125 4.10 37.70 8.60
CA GLY A 125 4.46 37.57 7.19
C GLY A 125 3.58 36.59 6.40
N ASP A 126 2.39 36.30 6.92
CA ASP A 126 1.33 35.53 6.24
C ASP A 126 1.70 34.08 5.96
N THR A 127 2.66 33.51 6.69
CA THR A 127 3.15 32.13 6.51
C THR A 127 2.64 31.18 7.59
N TRP A 128 2.59 29.89 7.30
CA TRP A 128 2.20 28.85 8.25
C TRP A 128 2.95 27.54 7.97
N GLU A 129 3.13 26.72 9.02
CA GLU A 129 3.70 25.37 8.96
C GLU A 129 2.77 24.39 9.71
N TYR A 130 2.64 23.17 9.21
CA TYR A 130 1.93 22.07 9.85
C TYR A 130 2.71 20.77 9.69
N ARG A 131 2.89 20.03 10.79
CA ARG A 131 3.52 18.70 10.80
C ARG A 131 2.44 17.64 10.79
N TRP A 132 2.40 16.85 9.73
CA TRP A 132 1.43 15.78 9.55
C TRP A 132 2.06 14.43 9.86
N ASP A 133 1.66 13.83 11.00
CA ASP A 133 2.02 12.46 11.35
C ASP A 133 1.10 11.48 10.60
N THR A 134 1.64 10.87 9.54
CA THR A 134 0.89 9.89 8.73
C THR A 134 0.76 8.52 9.39
N GLY A 135 1.50 8.26 10.47
CA GLY A 135 1.52 6.98 11.18
C GLY A 135 0.39 6.85 12.21
N THR A 136 0.02 7.95 12.87
CA THR A 136 -1.01 7.91 13.93
C THR A 136 -2.38 8.41 13.47
N CYS A 137 -2.48 9.07 12.32
CA CYS A 137 -3.73 9.70 11.88
C CYS A 137 -4.77 8.72 11.32
N GLY A 138 -4.45 7.42 11.15
CA GLY A 138 -5.42 6.38 10.79
C GLY A 138 -5.71 6.24 9.29
N LEU A 139 -4.78 6.63 8.42
CA LEU A 139 -4.96 6.51 6.97
C LEU A 139 -5.19 5.05 6.53
N PRO A 140 -6.04 4.81 5.51
CA PRO A 140 -6.27 3.45 4.99
C PRO A 140 -4.97 2.77 4.54
N PRO A 141 -4.78 1.47 4.83
CA PRO A 141 -3.63 0.72 4.36
C PRO A 141 -3.67 0.57 2.84
N GLY A 142 -2.51 0.70 2.17
CA GLY A 142 -2.39 0.49 0.71
C GLY A 142 -1.63 1.59 -0.04
N GLY A 143 -1.26 2.68 0.63
CA GLY A 143 -0.65 3.84 -0.04
C GLY A 143 -1.61 4.52 -1.02
N GLY A 144 -1.11 5.46 -1.80
CA GLY A 144 -1.89 6.19 -2.79
C GLY A 144 -1.58 7.68 -2.80
N THR A 145 -2.23 8.41 -3.71
CA THR A 145 -2.09 9.86 -3.82
C THR A 145 -3.25 10.54 -3.10
N TYR A 146 -2.90 11.38 -2.13
CA TYR A 146 -3.79 12.22 -1.36
C TYR A 146 -3.65 13.67 -1.82
N THR A 147 -4.77 14.38 -1.85
CA THR A 147 -4.82 15.81 -2.13
C THR A 147 -5.18 16.53 -0.85
N ILE A 148 -4.26 17.39 -0.39
CA ILE A 148 -4.46 18.27 0.75
C ILE A 148 -4.95 19.61 0.23
N TYR A 149 -5.96 20.14 0.89
CA TYR A 149 -6.55 21.44 0.63
C TYR A 149 -6.21 22.36 1.79
N ALA A 150 -5.74 23.56 1.48
CA ALA A 150 -5.64 24.68 2.41
C ALA A 150 -6.66 25.72 1.99
N VAL A 151 -7.65 26.02 2.83
CA VAL A 151 -8.71 26.99 2.55
C VAL A 151 -8.67 28.16 3.54
N ALA A 152 -8.90 29.38 3.06
CA ALA A 152 -8.91 30.60 3.89
C ALA A 152 -10.11 30.64 4.84
N THR A 153 -11.25 30.11 4.39
CA THR A 153 -12.49 30.03 5.16
C THR A 153 -13.06 28.61 5.10
N PRO A 154 -13.75 28.13 6.15
CA PRO A 154 -14.31 26.79 6.19
C PRO A 154 -15.19 26.50 4.98
N ASN A 155 -14.73 25.60 4.12
CA ASN A 155 -15.47 25.19 2.93
C ASN A 155 -15.10 23.76 2.54
N VAL A 156 -16.03 23.08 1.88
CA VAL A 156 -15.91 21.67 1.51
C VAL A 156 -15.49 21.52 0.05
N ARG A 157 -14.88 20.38 -0.29
CA ARG A 157 -14.38 20.07 -1.64
C ARG A 157 -15.37 20.42 -2.76
N ASP A 158 -16.64 20.06 -2.58
CA ASP A 158 -17.67 20.19 -3.62
C ASP A 158 -18.18 21.64 -3.81
N ASP A 159 -17.76 22.58 -2.96
CA ASP A 159 -18.23 23.98 -2.98
C ASP A 159 -17.07 24.99 -2.94
N LEU A 160 -15.92 24.65 -3.53
CA LEU A 160 -14.74 25.52 -3.58
C LEU A 160 -14.78 26.61 -4.66
N ALA A 161 -15.89 26.75 -5.41
CA ALA A 161 -15.97 27.67 -6.56
C ALA A 161 -15.69 29.13 -6.19
N ASP A 162 -16.14 29.57 -5.02
CA ASP A 162 -15.95 30.93 -4.50
C ASP A 162 -14.93 30.99 -3.35
N ALA A 163 -14.25 29.88 -3.05
CA ALA A 163 -13.28 29.80 -1.96
C ALA A 163 -11.88 30.23 -2.40
N VAL A 164 -11.13 30.85 -1.49
CA VAL A 164 -9.68 31.03 -1.64
C VAL A 164 -8.99 29.78 -1.09
N TYR A 165 -8.31 29.04 -1.96
CA TYR A 165 -7.65 27.80 -1.57
C TYR A 165 -6.39 27.50 -2.37
N GLY A 166 -5.52 26.69 -1.77
CA GLY A 166 -4.40 26.01 -2.42
C GLY A 166 -4.52 24.50 -2.26
N THR A 167 -3.83 23.75 -3.12
CA THR A 167 -3.74 22.28 -2.99
C THR A 167 -2.31 21.77 -3.10
N ALA A 168 -2.03 20.68 -2.38
CA ALA A 168 -0.79 19.93 -2.49
C ALA A 168 -1.09 18.45 -2.66
N SER A 169 -0.26 17.75 -3.45
CA SER A 169 -0.37 16.31 -3.65
C SER A 169 0.71 15.59 -2.85
N VAL A 170 0.31 14.56 -2.11
CA VAL A 170 1.18 13.68 -1.34
C VAL A 170 0.92 12.25 -1.78
N THR A 171 1.95 11.56 -2.26
CA THR A 171 1.89 10.14 -2.59
C THR A 171 2.56 9.33 -1.50
N LEU A 172 1.78 8.50 -0.80
CA LEU A 172 2.32 7.52 0.14
C LEU A 172 2.64 6.23 -0.61
N ARG A 173 3.89 5.78 -0.52
CA ARG A 173 4.26 4.42 -0.90
C ARG A 173 3.63 3.49 0.13
N GLY A 174 2.76 2.59 -0.32
CA GLY A 174 2.31 1.50 0.54
C GLY A 174 3.53 0.69 0.98
N GLU A 175 3.56 0.29 2.26
CA GLU A 175 4.54 -0.70 2.72
C GLU A 175 4.50 -1.91 1.77
N PRO A 176 5.65 -2.40 1.25
CA PRO A 176 5.65 -3.54 0.36
C PRO A 176 4.98 -4.70 1.09
N GLY A 177 3.86 -5.17 0.55
CA GLY A 177 3.13 -6.32 1.09
C GLY A 177 4.04 -7.54 1.23
N PRO A 178 3.64 -8.54 2.03
CA PRO A 178 4.47 -9.72 2.18
C PRO A 178 4.59 -10.41 0.80
N THR A 179 5.74 -10.98 0.50
CA THR A 179 5.92 -11.79 -0.72
C THR A 179 6.17 -13.23 -0.29
N ALA A 180 5.30 -14.15 -0.71
CA ALA A 180 5.38 -15.56 -0.37
C ALA A 180 6.54 -16.24 -1.11
N GLY A 181 7.34 -17.01 -0.38
CA GLY A 181 8.46 -17.76 -0.94
C GLY A 181 8.78 -18.97 -0.10
N PHE A 182 9.11 -20.11 -0.73
CA PHE A 182 9.58 -21.28 0.00
C PHE A 182 10.48 -22.20 -0.83
N THR A 183 11.18 -23.09 -0.14
CA THR A 183 11.92 -24.21 -0.70
C THR A 183 11.66 -25.49 0.10
N ALA A 184 12.02 -26.64 -0.48
CA ALA A 184 11.99 -27.94 0.20
C ALA A 184 13.37 -28.63 0.11
N ASN A 185 13.68 -29.49 1.07
CA ASN A 185 14.91 -30.30 1.04
C ASN A 185 14.89 -31.42 -0.01
N THR A 186 13.69 -31.90 -0.37
CA THR A 186 13.47 -32.87 -1.45
C THR A 186 12.10 -32.61 -2.08
N THR A 187 11.99 -32.87 -3.37
CA THR A 187 10.74 -32.73 -4.14
C THR A 187 10.23 -34.06 -4.69
N ALA A 188 10.99 -35.15 -4.52
CA ALA A 188 10.57 -36.46 -4.99
C ALA A 188 11.11 -37.62 -4.13
N GLY A 189 10.37 -38.73 -4.12
CA GLY A 189 10.81 -39.97 -3.49
C GLY A 189 9.66 -40.94 -3.22
N PRO A 190 9.96 -42.17 -2.76
CA PRO A 190 8.95 -43.17 -2.47
C PRO A 190 8.18 -42.85 -1.19
N ALA A 191 6.93 -43.31 -1.12
CA ALA A 191 6.14 -43.22 0.10
C ALA A 191 6.70 -44.13 1.24
N PRO A 192 6.67 -43.69 2.52
CA PRO A 192 6.37 -42.34 2.96
C PRO A 192 7.53 -41.38 2.72
N LEU A 193 7.25 -40.20 2.15
CA LEU A 193 8.24 -39.16 1.90
C LEU A 193 8.12 -38.05 2.97
N THR A 194 9.16 -37.88 3.78
CA THR A 194 9.24 -36.77 4.73
C THR A 194 9.94 -35.57 4.08
N VAL A 195 9.24 -34.46 3.98
CA VAL A 195 9.72 -33.21 3.38
C VAL A 195 9.77 -32.13 4.45
N ARG A 196 10.90 -31.44 4.53
CA ARG A 196 11.10 -30.25 5.35
C ARG A 196 11.05 -29.02 4.45
N PHE A 197 10.08 -28.15 4.71
CA PHE A 197 9.92 -26.89 4.01
C PHE A 197 10.68 -25.78 4.74
N THR A 198 11.21 -24.84 3.97
CA THR A 198 11.85 -23.62 4.49
C THR A 198 11.13 -22.41 3.93
N ASP A 199 10.61 -21.57 4.80
CA ASP A 199 10.00 -20.29 4.43
C ASP A 199 11.10 -19.29 4.02
N ALA A 200 10.98 -18.80 2.79
CA ALA A 200 11.83 -17.81 2.15
C ALA A 200 11.05 -16.52 1.81
N SER A 201 9.90 -16.31 2.44
CA SER A 201 9.03 -15.16 2.24
C SER A 201 9.66 -13.88 2.80
N THR A 202 9.33 -12.73 2.21
CA THR A 202 9.81 -11.40 2.60
C THR A 202 8.68 -10.50 3.08
N GLY A 203 9.01 -9.43 3.79
CA GLY A 203 8.06 -8.50 4.42
C GLY A 203 7.76 -8.80 5.89
N GLU A 204 6.93 -7.96 6.53
CA GLU A 204 6.55 -8.10 7.94
C GLU A 204 5.45 -9.15 8.16
N ILE A 205 5.81 -10.42 8.06
CA ILE A 205 4.85 -11.52 8.09
C ILE A 205 4.40 -11.82 9.52
N THR A 206 3.11 -11.62 9.79
CA THR A 206 2.45 -11.90 11.07
C THR A 206 1.78 -13.27 11.12
N ALA A 207 1.34 -13.81 9.97
CA ALA A 207 0.75 -15.16 9.91
C ALA A 207 1.16 -15.94 8.66
N ARG A 208 1.09 -17.27 8.76
CA ARG A 208 1.43 -18.24 7.72
C ARG A 208 0.36 -19.32 7.64
N SER A 209 0.07 -19.77 6.43
CA SER A 209 -0.82 -20.90 6.17
C SER A 209 -0.24 -21.75 5.05
N TRP A 210 0.11 -22.98 5.38
CA TRP A 210 0.58 -23.99 4.45
C TRP A 210 -0.57 -24.91 4.08
N SER A 211 -0.66 -25.27 2.80
CA SER A 211 -1.44 -26.42 2.32
C SER A 211 -0.52 -27.32 1.52
N PHE A 212 -0.42 -28.58 1.93
CA PHE A 212 0.53 -29.52 1.33
C PHE A 212 -0.04 -30.26 0.10
N GLY A 213 -1.32 -30.06 -0.23
CA GLY A 213 -1.98 -30.69 -1.37
C GLY A 213 -2.61 -32.06 -1.07
N ASP A 214 -2.44 -32.59 0.14
CA ASP A 214 -2.97 -33.89 0.61
C ASP A 214 -4.12 -33.73 1.63
N GLY A 215 -4.59 -32.51 1.84
CA GLY A 215 -5.59 -32.15 2.85
C GLY A 215 -5.01 -31.70 4.19
N ASN A 216 -3.71 -31.89 4.44
CA ASN A 216 -3.04 -31.40 5.64
C ASN A 216 -2.56 -29.96 5.47
N THR A 217 -2.49 -29.25 6.60
CA THR A 217 -2.08 -27.84 6.67
C THR A 217 -1.12 -27.59 7.85
N SER A 218 -0.45 -26.44 7.85
CA SER A 218 0.39 -25.99 8.97
C SER A 218 0.44 -24.46 9.05
N SER A 219 0.71 -23.92 10.24
CA SER A 219 0.99 -22.50 10.45
C SER A 219 2.44 -22.24 10.91
N GLU A 220 3.27 -23.28 10.97
CA GLU A 220 4.67 -23.16 11.36
C GLU A 220 5.49 -22.42 10.30
N ARG A 221 6.60 -21.81 10.72
CA ARG A 221 7.52 -21.15 9.79
C ARG A 221 8.21 -22.14 8.86
N ASN A 222 8.72 -23.25 9.40
CA ASN A 222 9.46 -24.25 8.63
C ASN A 222 8.90 -25.65 8.94
N PRO A 223 7.72 -26.01 8.42
CA PRO A 223 7.07 -27.25 8.77
C PRO A 223 7.81 -28.47 8.22
N VAL A 224 7.69 -29.60 8.92
CA VAL A 224 8.07 -30.92 8.44
C VAL A 224 6.79 -31.70 8.17
N HIS A 225 6.59 -32.13 6.93
CA HIS A 225 5.40 -32.86 6.51
C HIS A 225 5.75 -34.24 5.96
N THR A 226 4.88 -35.24 6.17
CA THR A 226 5.09 -36.61 5.68
C THR A 226 3.96 -37.01 4.75
N TYR A 227 4.28 -37.18 3.47
CA TYR A 227 3.37 -37.71 2.47
C TYR A 227 3.35 -39.24 2.54
N ARG A 228 2.19 -39.82 2.88
CA ARG A 228 2.04 -41.25 3.12
C ARG A 228 1.59 -42.04 1.89
N ALA A 229 0.95 -41.37 0.94
CA ALA A 229 0.45 -41.97 -0.28
C ALA A 229 1.28 -41.47 -1.49
N PRO A 230 1.41 -42.30 -2.53
CA PRO A 230 1.88 -41.86 -3.84
C PRO A 230 0.94 -40.82 -4.42
N GLY A 231 1.49 -39.88 -5.18
CA GLY A 231 0.72 -38.81 -5.80
C GLY A 231 1.58 -37.61 -6.16
N ASN A 232 0.97 -36.68 -6.90
CA ASN A 232 1.58 -35.39 -7.19
C ASN A 232 0.86 -34.29 -6.40
N TYR A 233 1.60 -33.58 -5.56
CA TYR A 233 1.04 -32.67 -4.56
C TYR A 233 1.40 -31.23 -4.86
N THR A 234 0.36 -30.38 -4.95
CA THR A 234 0.50 -28.93 -5.06
C THR A 234 0.70 -28.32 -3.67
N VAL A 235 1.80 -27.61 -3.48
CA VAL A 235 2.11 -26.96 -2.20
C VAL A 235 1.82 -25.47 -2.32
N ASN A 236 1.06 -24.95 -1.36
CA ASN A 236 0.72 -23.54 -1.25
C ASN A 236 1.23 -22.98 0.08
N LEU A 237 1.86 -21.81 0.02
CA LEU A 237 2.17 -20.99 1.19
C LEU A 237 1.47 -19.64 1.05
N THR A 238 0.59 -19.32 1.98
CA THR A 238 0.01 -17.99 2.15
C THR A 238 0.66 -17.30 3.34
N VAL A 239 1.15 -16.08 3.14
CA VAL A 239 1.70 -15.21 4.19
C VAL A 239 0.87 -13.93 4.28
N SER A 240 0.71 -13.39 5.49
CA SER A 240 -0.02 -12.14 5.70
C SER A 240 0.63 -11.23 6.74
N THR A 241 0.38 -9.93 6.60
CA THR A 241 0.75 -8.87 7.57
C THR A 241 -0.43 -8.45 8.45
N GLY A 242 -1.61 -9.03 8.24
CA GLY A 242 -2.88 -8.62 8.86
C GLY A 242 -3.69 -7.64 8.01
N SER A 243 -3.03 -6.76 7.25
CA SER A 243 -3.66 -5.83 6.29
C SER A 243 -3.51 -6.26 4.83
N SER A 244 -2.50 -7.11 4.53
CA SER A 244 -2.21 -7.63 3.20
C SER A 244 -1.82 -9.11 3.29
N SER A 245 -1.93 -9.82 2.17
CA SER A 245 -1.52 -11.21 2.04
C SER A 245 -1.02 -11.53 0.64
N ASP A 246 -0.09 -12.47 0.55
CA ASP A 246 0.37 -13.04 -0.71
C ASP A 246 0.39 -14.57 -0.62
N THR A 247 0.25 -15.24 -1.76
CA THR A 247 0.23 -16.71 -1.84
C THR A 247 1.11 -17.21 -2.98
N LEU A 248 2.08 -18.04 -2.63
CA LEU A 248 2.85 -18.81 -3.60
C LEU A 248 2.22 -20.20 -3.74
N SER A 249 1.78 -20.52 -4.95
CA SER A 249 1.31 -21.86 -5.32
C SER A 249 2.32 -22.53 -6.24
N GLN A 250 2.78 -23.73 -5.88
CA GLN A 250 3.63 -24.56 -6.72
C GLN A 250 2.90 -25.87 -7.07
N PRO A 251 2.25 -25.93 -8.24
CA PRO A 251 1.55 -27.12 -8.73
C PRO A 251 2.49 -28.30 -8.90
N GLY A 252 2.12 -29.45 -8.34
CA GLY A 252 2.90 -30.68 -8.44
C GLY A 252 4.34 -30.57 -7.93
N TYR A 253 4.55 -29.75 -6.91
CA TYR A 253 5.88 -29.48 -6.36
C TYR A 253 6.52 -30.71 -5.71
N ILE A 254 5.69 -31.59 -5.10
CA ILE A 254 6.15 -32.84 -4.49
C ILE A 254 5.57 -34.03 -5.25
N THR A 255 6.45 -34.88 -5.77
CA THR A 255 6.09 -36.14 -6.42
C THR A 255 6.44 -37.34 -5.54
N VAL A 256 5.43 -38.05 -5.06
CA VAL A 256 5.61 -39.26 -4.25
C VAL A 256 5.33 -40.48 -5.10
N THR A 257 6.29 -41.39 -5.18
CA THR A 257 6.16 -42.63 -5.94
C THR A 257 5.74 -43.79 -5.05
N VAL A 258 5.23 -44.85 -5.67
CA VAL A 258 4.95 -46.11 -4.99
C VAL A 258 6.28 -46.70 -4.50
N LYS A 259 6.31 -47.13 -3.25
CA LYS A 259 7.50 -47.79 -2.69
C LYS A 259 7.59 -49.21 -3.26
N GLY A 260 8.72 -49.51 -3.90
CA GLY A 260 8.95 -50.83 -4.49
C GLY A 260 8.53 -50.94 -5.96
N ASP A 261 7.94 -49.87 -6.51
CA ASP A 261 7.77 -49.69 -7.95
C ASP A 261 9.13 -49.29 -8.53
N PHE A 262 9.91 -50.29 -8.91
CA PHE A 262 11.18 -50.08 -9.58
C PHE A 262 10.96 -49.72 -11.04
N GLY A 263 9.83 -50.12 -11.63
CA GLY A 263 9.34 -49.82 -12.98
C GLY A 263 9.11 -48.34 -13.26
N GLY A 264 8.62 -47.60 -12.25
CA GLY A 264 8.07 -46.25 -12.35
C GLY A 264 6.69 -46.21 -13.00
N ASP A 265 5.96 -47.32 -13.07
CA ASP A 265 4.65 -47.42 -13.73
C ASP A 265 3.46 -47.20 -12.81
N GLY A 266 3.70 -47.03 -11.50
CA GLY A 266 2.70 -46.76 -10.49
C GLY A 266 2.08 -48.02 -9.87
N GLU A 267 2.58 -49.22 -10.18
CA GLU A 267 2.17 -50.46 -9.54
C GLU A 267 3.36 -51.15 -8.87
N VAL A 268 3.07 -52.13 -8.00
CA VAL A 268 4.10 -53.10 -7.57
C VAL A 268 3.72 -54.43 -8.20
N ASP A 269 4.43 -54.81 -9.25
CA ASP A 269 4.07 -55.95 -10.07
C ASP A 269 5.20 -56.98 -10.21
N ILE A 270 4.95 -58.00 -11.02
CA ILE A 270 5.89 -59.10 -11.25
C ILE A 270 7.13 -58.63 -12.05
N GLY A 271 7.01 -57.57 -12.84
CA GLY A 271 8.11 -56.87 -13.51
C GLY A 271 9.07 -56.20 -12.52
N ASP A 272 8.55 -55.64 -11.42
CA ASP A 272 9.37 -55.11 -10.34
C ASP A 272 10.21 -56.19 -9.63
N VAL A 273 9.60 -57.34 -9.35
CA VAL A 273 10.29 -58.49 -8.75
C VAL A 273 11.43 -58.99 -9.64
N SER A 274 11.24 -58.93 -10.96
CA SER A 274 12.27 -59.30 -11.93
C SER A 274 13.49 -58.39 -11.84
N ARG A 275 13.27 -57.08 -11.71
CA ARG A 275 14.36 -56.11 -11.50
C ARG A 275 15.16 -56.40 -10.23
N VAL A 276 14.50 -56.83 -9.16
CA VAL A 276 15.18 -57.27 -7.93
C VAL A 276 16.02 -58.52 -8.17
N ALA A 277 15.47 -59.54 -8.85
CA ALA A 277 16.21 -60.77 -9.17
C ALA A 277 17.47 -60.48 -10.01
N TYR A 278 17.38 -59.57 -10.99
CA TYR A 278 18.53 -59.14 -11.79
C TYR A 278 19.57 -58.38 -10.97
N MET A 279 19.16 -57.51 -10.03
CA MET A 279 20.09 -56.83 -9.11
C MET A 279 20.91 -57.81 -8.26
N VAL A 280 20.30 -58.89 -7.77
CA VAL A 280 20.98 -59.92 -6.95
C VAL A 280 22.15 -60.56 -7.70
N VAL A 281 22.03 -60.70 -9.02
CA VAL A 281 23.07 -61.26 -9.88
C VAL A 281 23.94 -60.18 -10.56
N GLY A 282 23.77 -58.91 -10.19
CA GLY A 282 24.55 -57.78 -10.74
C GLY A 282 24.24 -57.47 -12.21
N LYS A 283 23.01 -57.76 -12.66
CA LYS A 283 22.54 -57.59 -14.03
C LYS A 283 21.42 -56.55 -14.11
N THR A 284 21.17 -56.04 -15.31
CA THR A 284 20.03 -55.16 -15.60
C THR A 284 19.07 -55.86 -16.56
N ALA A 285 17.78 -55.52 -16.52
CA ALA A 285 16.75 -56.10 -17.40
C ALA A 285 16.97 -55.86 -18.92
N VAL A 286 17.96 -55.05 -19.30
CA VAL A 286 18.36 -54.81 -20.70
C VAL A 286 19.68 -55.49 -21.07
N ASP A 287 20.33 -56.19 -20.14
CA ASP A 287 21.57 -56.93 -20.43
C ASP A 287 21.19 -58.22 -21.17
N PRO A 288 21.68 -58.46 -22.40
CA PRO A 288 21.44 -59.72 -23.11
C PRO A 288 21.93 -60.95 -22.35
N ALA A 289 22.88 -60.80 -21.42
CA ALA A 289 23.35 -61.85 -20.53
C ALA A 289 22.42 -62.08 -19.32
N ALA A 290 21.29 -61.38 -19.24
CA ALA A 290 20.24 -61.60 -18.25
C ALA A 290 19.17 -62.60 -18.72
N ASP A 291 19.30 -63.16 -19.93
CA ASP A 291 18.52 -64.32 -20.40
C ASP A 291 19.07 -65.60 -19.76
N PHE A 292 18.68 -65.85 -18.51
CA PHE A 292 19.11 -67.02 -17.75
C PHE A 292 18.43 -68.30 -18.25
N ASN A 293 17.23 -68.20 -18.81
CA ASN A 293 16.44 -69.34 -19.24
C ASN A 293 16.76 -69.78 -20.68
N GLY A 294 17.39 -68.93 -21.47
CA GLY A 294 17.91 -69.18 -22.82
C GLY A 294 16.85 -69.06 -23.92
N ASN A 295 15.76 -68.32 -23.69
CA ASN A 295 14.66 -68.19 -24.64
C ASN A 295 14.83 -67.03 -25.64
N GLY A 296 15.93 -66.26 -25.53
CA GLY A 296 16.23 -65.11 -26.38
C GLY A 296 15.51 -63.82 -25.99
N ALA A 297 14.80 -63.81 -24.87
CA ALA A 297 14.17 -62.64 -24.27
C ALA A 297 14.63 -62.50 -22.81
N VAL A 298 14.68 -61.27 -22.31
CA VAL A 298 14.91 -61.00 -20.89
C VAL A 298 13.54 -60.73 -20.27
N ASP A 299 12.97 -61.72 -19.61
CA ASP A 299 11.58 -61.72 -19.15
C ASP A 299 11.40 -62.29 -17.74
N ILE A 300 10.16 -62.58 -17.36
CA ILE A 300 9.81 -63.09 -16.03
C ILE A 300 10.36 -64.50 -15.77
N GLY A 301 10.53 -65.31 -16.81
CA GLY A 301 11.05 -66.67 -16.73
C GLY A 301 12.52 -66.69 -16.29
N ASP A 302 13.28 -65.67 -16.64
CA ASP A 302 14.67 -65.50 -16.21
C ASP A 302 14.77 -65.15 -14.72
N ALA A 303 13.93 -64.23 -14.24
CA ALA A 303 13.85 -63.88 -12.83
C ALA A 303 13.43 -65.09 -11.97
N ALA A 304 12.48 -65.89 -12.45
CA ALA A 304 12.08 -67.13 -11.79
C ALA A 304 13.23 -68.15 -11.71
N LYS A 305 14.05 -68.26 -12.76
CA LYS A 305 15.22 -69.15 -12.78
C LYS A 305 16.32 -68.71 -11.84
N ILE A 306 16.57 -67.40 -11.72
CA ILE A 306 17.48 -66.83 -10.71
C ILE A 306 16.98 -67.17 -9.30
N ALA A 307 15.70 -66.92 -9.01
CA ALA A 307 15.11 -67.21 -7.71
C ALA A 307 15.21 -68.70 -7.35
N TYR A 308 14.90 -69.59 -8.28
CA TYR A 308 15.01 -71.04 -8.09
C TYR A 308 16.45 -71.48 -7.77
N TYR A 309 17.44 -70.95 -8.51
CA TYR A 309 18.86 -71.23 -8.26
C TYR A 309 19.30 -70.90 -6.83
N PHE A 310 18.83 -69.77 -6.28
CA PHE A 310 19.15 -69.39 -4.90
C PHE A 310 18.42 -70.26 -3.87
N VAL A 311 17.18 -70.70 -4.13
CA VAL A 311 16.44 -71.61 -3.24
C VAL A 311 17.16 -72.96 -3.14
N GLU A 312 17.54 -73.58 -4.27
CA GLU A 312 18.27 -74.86 -4.25
C GLU A 312 19.60 -74.75 -3.50
N LYS A 313 20.30 -73.62 -3.63
CA LYS A 313 21.56 -73.36 -2.92
C LYS A 313 21.39 -73.15 -1.42
N ILE A 314 20.24 -72.62 -0.99
CA ILE A 314 19.92 -72.43 0.44
C ILE A 314 19.51 -73.75 1.09
N GLU A 315 18.75 -74.61 0.40
CA GLU A 315 18.38 -75.94 0.92
C GLU A 315 19.57 -76.92 0.98
N ALA A 316 20.66 -76.61 0.28
CA ALA A 316 21.90 -77.37 0.31
C ALA A 316 22.89 -76.92 1.41
N LEU A 317 22.55 -75.90 2.21
CA LEU A 317 23.33 -75.40 3.36
C LEU A 317 22.79 -75.97 4.69
#